data_AF-A0A1W1Z3Y6-F1
#
_entry.id   AF-A0A1W1Z3Y6-F1
#
_cell.length_a   1.000
_cell.length_b   1.000
_cell.length_c   1.000
_cell.angle_alpha   90.00
_cell.angle_beta   90.00
_cell.angle_gamma   90.00
#
_symmetry.space_group_name_H-M   'P 1'
#
loop_
_entity.id
_entity.type
_entity.pdbx_description
1 polymer ?
#
loop_
_entity_poly.entity_id
_entity_poly.type
_entity_poly.pdbx_seq_one_letter_code
_entity_poly.pdbx_strand_id
1 'polypeptide(L)'
;MTATAIVRKDDGLVLYLFDGSPDLTIDERGLHGPVRALDIRPETHEAIEVEDVPSPWVGGAYAWDGSDWAVVNQAILDAIELRRSEEAGALLTKRLATLAEYRWRREEAGIAWVRPSDSRVFGIATDRESQAKMQAERSAARDGLRTDGAGWKCLDAATGRIVWEPMANADVEAFAADAWAYVSACFAREGALGAALYAAAADDGRTADERISAIEAVDLEVGWP
;
A
#
# COMPACT_ATOMS: atom_id res chain seq x y z
N MET A 1 29.86 -6.93 5.64
CA MET A 1 30.00 -7.04 4.17
C MET A 1 31.18 -6.18 3.81
N THR A 2 32.17 -6.70 3.08
CA THR A 2 33.31 -5.93 2.60
C THR A 2 32.91 -5.15 1.34
N ALA A 3 33.35 -3.91 1.24
CA ALA A 3 33.12 -3.03 0.11
C ALA A 3 34.41 -2.27 -0.24
N THR A 4 34.60 -1.92 -1.51
CA THR A 4 35.68 -1.00 -1.89
C THR A 4 35.18 0.44 -1.92
N ALA A 5 35.81 1.29 -1.12
CA ALA A 5 35.56 2.73 -1.06
C ALA A 5 36.61 3.51 -1.88
N ILE A 6 36.16 4.54 -2.60
CA ILE A 6 37.04 5.54 -3.22
C ILE A 6 37.10 6.75 -2.31
N VAL A 7 38.25 6.94 -1.69
CA VAL A 7 38.48 7.89 -0.60
C VAL A 7 39.39 9.00 -1.08
N ARG A 8 39.05 10.25 -0.76
CA ARG A 8 39.91 11.40 -0.98
C ARG A 8 40.93 11.49 0.14
N LYS A 9 42.22 11.58 -0.20
CA LYS A 9 43.33 11.43 0.74
C LYS A 9 43.50 12.59 1.73
N ASP A 10 43.01 13.79 1.38
CA ASP A 10 43.23 15.00 2.17
C ASP A 10 42.30 15.08 3.39
N ASP A 11 41.06 14.62 3.25
CA ASP A 11 40.04 14.72 4.29
C ASP A 11 39.25 13.43 4.55
N GLY A 12 39.62 12.33 3.87
CA GLY A 12 38.97 11.04 4.02
C GLY A 12 37.58 10.98 3.39
N LEU A 13 37.13 12.01 2.64
CA LEU A 13 35.79 12.02 2.03
C LEU A 13 35.62 10.83 1.09
N VAL A 14 34.55 10.08 1.28
CA VAL A 14 34.25 8.91 0.45
C VAL A 14 33.22 9.28 -0.61
N LEU A 15 33.61 9.13 -1.88
CA LEU A 15 32.80 9.55 -3.04
C LEU A 15 32.04 8.40 -3.69
N TYR A 16 32.66 7.22 -3.72
CA TYR A 16 32.09 6.02 -4.30
C TYR A 16 32.27 4.85 -3.34
N LEU A 17 31.31 3.94 -3.38
CA LEU A 17 31.34 2.68 -2.66
C LEU A 17 30.84 1.59 -3.59
N PHE A 18 31.55 0.48 -3.65
CA PHE A 18 31.21 -0.68 -4.47
C PHE A 18 31.12 -1.93 -3.61
N ASP A 19 30.10 -2.74 -3.83
CA ASP A 19 29.96 -4.02 -3.13
C ASP A 19 31.05 -5.00 -3.56
N GLY A 20 31.76 -5.58 -2.59
CA GLY A 20 32.90 -6.46 -2.83
C GLY A 20 34.11 -5.72 -3.41
N SER A 21 34.97 -6.46 -4.12
CA SER A 21 36.19 -5.95 -4.74
C SER A 21 36.06 -5.93 -6.26
N PRO A 22 35.45 -4.89 -6.87
CA PRO A 22 35.35 -4.82 -8.31
C PRO A 22 36.74 -4.64 -8.94
N ASP A 23 36.87 -5.03 -10.20
CA ASP A 23 38.06 -4.68 -11.00
C ASP A 23 38.06 -3.17 -11.24
N LEU A 24 38.88 -2.47 -10.46
CA LEU A 24 38.97 -1.01 -10.45
C LEU A 24 40.44 -0.59 -10.55
N THR A 25 40.70 0.50 -11.24
CA THR A 25 42.04 1.09 -11.37
C THR A 25 41.93 2.59 -11.29
N ILE A 26 42.81 3.23 -10.49
CA ILE A 26 42.96 4.68 -10.46
C ILE A 26 44.33 5.00 -11.07
N ASP A 27 44.35 5.74 -12.18
CA ASP A 27 45.58 6.14 -12.87
C ASP A 27 45.53 7.62 -13.31
N GLU A 28 46.55 8.07 -14.06
CA GLU A 28 46.65 9.45 -14.56
C GLU A 28 45.53 9.85 -15.55
N ARG A 29 44.65 8.93 -15.95
CA ARG A 29 43.48 9.18 -16.81
C ARG A 29 42.17 9.17 -16.02
N GLY A 30 42.18 8.72 -14.76
CA GLY A 30 41.04 8.78 -13.85
C GLY A 30 40.81 7.47 -13.09
N LEU A 31 39.62 7.35 -12.50
CA LEU A 31 39.05 6.08 -12.06
C LEU A 31 38.49 5.31 -13.26
N HIS A 32 38.84 4.03 -13.34
CA HIS A 32 38.39 3.04 -14.31
C HIS A 32 37.76 1.84 -13.58
N GLY A 33 36.66 1.31 -14.09
CA GLY A 33 35.95 0.17 -13.48
C GLY A 33 34.45 0.21 -13.82
N PRO A 34 33.56 -0.16 -12.88
CA PRO A 34 32.10 -0.04 -13.05
C PRO A 34 31.62 1.40 -13.30
N VAL A 35 32.39 2.38 -12.83
CA VAL A 35 32.16 3.81 -13.04
C VAL A 35 33.45 4.43 -13.58
N ARG A 36 33.30 5.50 -14.38
CA ARG A 36 34.41 6.29 -14.90
C ARG A 36 34.34 7.71 -14.35
N ALA A 37 35.41 8.18 -13.71
CA ALA A 37 35.51 9.53 -13.16
C ALA A 37 36.88 10.13 -13.48
N LEU A 38 36.90 11.26 -14.19
CA LEU A 38 38.12 11.89 -14.71
C LEU A 38 38.86 12.75 -13.67
N ASP A 39 38.17 13.12 -12.60
CA ASP A 39 38.62 13.95 -11.49
C ASP A 39 39.22 13.14 -10.34
N ILE A 40 39.02 11.81 -10.33
CA ILE A 40 39.62 10.89 -9.37
C ILE A 40 41.02 10.51 -9.85
N ARG A 41 42.05 10.94 -9.13
CA ARG A 41 43.46 10.74 -9.48
C ARG A 41 44.21 9.97 -8.39
N PRO A 42 45.26 9.20 -8.72
CA PRO A 42 46.00 8.43 -7.72
C PRO A 42 46.72 9.31 -6.70
N GLU A 43 47.04 10.56 -7.05
CA GLU A 43 47.62 11.54 -6.14
C GLU A 43 46.63 12.12 -5.12
N THR A 44 45.34 12.17 -5.45
CA THR A 44 44.30 12.78 -4.59
C THR A 44 43.35 11.75 -3.97
N HIS A 45 43.29 10.54 -4.52
CA HIS A 45 42.35 9.51 -4.11
C HIS A 45 43.03 8.15 -4.01
N GLU A 46 42.40 7.26 -3.28
CA GLU A 46 42.76 5.85 -3.20
C GLU A 46 41.53 4.97 -3.14
N ALA A 47 41.72 3.71 -3.50
CA ALA A 47 40.74 2.67 -3.32
C ALA A 47 41.15 1.81 -2.12
N ILE A 48 40.24 1.65 -1.16
CA ILE A 48 40.48 0.86 0.05
C ILE A 48 39.32 -0.08 0.29
N GLU A 49 39.61 -1.23 0.90
CA GLU A 49 38.57 -2.12 1.41
C GLU A 49 38.09 -1.60 2.76
N VAL A 50 36.78 -1.52 2.93
CA VAL A 50 36.10 -1.06 4.14
C VAL A 50 35.05 -2.09 4.57
N GLU A 51 34.81 -2.13 5.87
CA GLU A 51 33.74 -2.91 6.50
C GLU A 51 32.76 -1.95 7.18
N ASP A 52 31.64 -2.49 7.69
CA ASP A 52 30.64 -1.75 8.47
C ASP A 52 30.17 -0.44 7.84
N VAL A 53 29.91 -0.49 6.53
CA VAL A 53 29.43 0.65 5.73
C VAL A 53 28.18 1.28 6.37
N PRO A 54 28.15 2.62 6.53
CA PRO A 54 26.99 3.35 7.03
C PRO A 54 25.75 3.10 6.18
N SER A 55 24.61 2.93 6.85
CA SER A 55 23.29 2.87 6.22
C SER A 55 22.44 4.04 6.72
N PRO A 56 21.87 4.87 5.82
CA PRO A 56 21.98 4.79 4.36
C PRO A 56 23.34 5.27 3.85
N TRP A 57 23.88 4.61 2.82
CA TRP A 57 25.10 5.05 2.13
C TRP A 57 24.78 6.16 1.11
N VAL A 58 25.54 7.26 1.17
CA VAL A 58 25.44 8.37 0.22
C VAL A 58 26.83 8.93 -0.03
N GLY A 59 27.27 8.92 -1.30
CA GLY A 59 28.55 9.50 -1.70
C GLY A 59 28.65 10.97 -1.31
N GLY A 60 29.76 11.34 -0.68
CA GLY A 60 30.02 12.70 -0.20
C GLY A 60 29.36 13.07 1.14
N ALA A 61 28.61 12.16 1.78
CA ALA A 61 28.05 12.37 3.12
C ALA A 61 29.00 11.92 4.25
N TYR A 62 29.89 10.98 3.94
CA TYR A 62 30.74 10.31 4.92
C TYR A 62 32.23 10.46 4.59
N ALA A 63 33.04 10.49 5.64
CA ALA A 63 34.49 10.36 5.57
C ALA A 63 34.94 9.11 6.34
N TRP A 64 36.04 8.50 5.87
CA TRP A 64 36.70 7.37 6.51
C TRP A 64 38.09 7.81 7.00
N ASP A 65 38.37 7.63 8.28
CA ASP A 65 39.65 8.06 8.88
C ASP A 65 40.72 6.95 8.94
N GLY A 66 40.41 5.77 8.40
CA GLY A 66 41.23 4.57 8.51
C GLY A 66 40.71 3.56 9.54
N SER A 67 39.78 3.96 10.40
CA SER A 67 39.23 3.13 11.47
C SER A 67 37.73 3.28 11.69
N ASP A 68 37.16 4.47 11.48
CA ASP A 68 35.76 4.75 11.72
C ASP A 68 35.17 5.69 10.66
N TRP A 69 33.84 5.69 10.57
CA TRP A 69 33.05 6.53 9.69
C TRP A 69 32.59 7.80 10.40
N ALA A 70 32.81 8.95 9.78
CA ALA A 70 32.30 10.24 10.25
C ALA A 70 31.30 10.83 9.25
N VAL A 71 30.18 11.36 9.74
CA VAL A 71 29.28 12.18 8.91
C VAL A 71 29.91 13.55 8.73
N VAL A 72 30.26 13.88 7.49
CA VAL A 72 30.89 15.17 7.12
C VAL A 72 29.94 16.09 6.36
N ASN A 73 28.79 15.57 5.90
CA ASN A 73 27.76 16.38 5.27
C ASN A 73 26.34 15.93 5.66
N GLN A 74 25.91 16.35 6.86
CA GLN A 74 24.58 16.07 7.40
C GLN A 74 23.46 16.57 6.48
N ALA A 75 23.65 17.70 5.80
CA ALA A 75 22.63 18.29 4.93
C ALA A 75 22.23 17.39 3.74
N ILE A 76 23.16 16.58 3.23
CA ILE A 76 22.85 15.59 2.17
C ILE A 76 21.94 14.48 2.71
N LEU A 77 22.24 13.98 3.91
CA LEU A 77 21.44 12.94 4.55
C LEU A 77 20.03 13.45 4.86
N ASP A 78 19.93 14.64 5.44
CA ASP A 78 18.65 15.29 5.76
C ASP A 78 17.80 15.49 4.50
N ALA A 79 18.41 15.92 3.39
CA ALA A 79 17.71 16.11 2.12
C ALA A 79 17.17 14.80 1.54
N ILE A 80 17.92 13.70 1.69
CA ILE A 80 17.49 12.38 1.26
C ILE A 80 16.34 11.87 2.13
N GLU A 81 16.46 11.98 3.45
CA GLU A 81 15.40 11.57 4.38
C GLU A 81 14.12 12.38 4.17
N LEU A 82 14.23 13.67 3.88
CA LEU A 82 13.09 14.52 3.53
C LEU A 82 12.39 14.00 2.27
N ARG A 83 13.14 13.78 1.18
CA ARG A 83 12.58 13.26 -0.07
C ARG A 83 11.92 11.90 0.13
N ARG A 84 12.54 11.00 0.90
CA ARG A 84 11.96 9.69 1.21
C ARG A 84 10.70 9.82 2.07
N SER A 85 10.66 10.76 2.99
CA SER A 85 9.46 11.07 3.78
C SER A 85 8.32 11.58 2.89
N GLU A 86 8.62 12.42 1.89
CA GLU A 86 7.64 12.86 0.89
C GLU A 86 7.13 11.68 0.04
N GLU A 87 8.02 10.77 -0.37
CA GLU A 87 7.66 9.53 -1.08
C GLU A 87 6.73 8.65 -0.23
N ALA A 88 7.01 8.49 1.06
CA ALA A 88 6.14 7.76 1.98
C ALA A 88 4.74 8.38 2.08
N GLY A 89 4.65 9.71 2.18
CA GLY A 89 3.38 10.45 2.19
C GLY A 89 2.59 10.31 0.87
N ALA A 90 3.29 10.37 -0.27
CA ALA A 90 2.68 10.16 -1.58
C ALA A 90 2.16 8.73 -1.75
N LEU A 91 2.93 7.74 -1.28
CA LEU A 91 2.54 6.33 -1.30
C LEU A 91 1.30 6.10 -0.41
N LEU A 92 1.27 6.63 0.81
CA LEU A 92 0.09 6.55 1.69
C LEU A 92 -1.16 7.08 0.99
N THR A 93 -1.06 8.27 0.38
CA THR A 93 -2.19 8.88 -0.35
C THR A 93 -2.69 7.99 -1.47
N LYS A 94 -1.77 7.43 -2.27
CA LYS A 94 -2.11 6.49 -3.35
C LYS A 94 -2.80 5.23 -2.81
N ARG A 95 -2.31 4.67 -1.69
CA ARG A 95 -2.87 3.45 -1.07
C ARG A 95 -4.27 3.70 -0.51
N LEU A 96 -4.52 4.86 0.12
CA LEU A 96 -5.84 5.24 0.60
C LEU A 96 -6.85 5.41 -0.55
N ALA A 97 -6.44 6.01 -1.67
CA ALA A 97 -7.29 6.10 -2.87
C ALA A 97 -7.63 4.72 -3.43
N THR A 98 -6.63 3.83 -3.55
CA THR A 98 -6.84 2.44 -3.96
C THR A 98 -7.77 1.69 -3.02
N LEU A 99 -7.64 1.89 -1.70
CA LEU A 99 -8.50 1.27 -0.70
C LEU A 99 -9.97 1.70 -0.86
N ALA A 100 -10.22 2.99 -1.10
CA ALA A 100 -11.56 3.51 -1.34
C ALA A 100 -12.19 2.92 -2.62
N GLU A 101 -11.39 2.71 -3.67
CA GLU A 101 -11.83 2.03 -4.90
C GLU A 101 -12.20 0.56 -4.64
N TYR A 102 -11.39 -0.18 -3.86
CA TYR A 102 -11.72 -1.56 -3.48
C TYR A 102 -13.03 -1.63 -2.70
N ARG A 103 -13.21 -0.75 -1.71
CA ARG A 103 -14.46 -0.69 -0.93
C ARG A 103 -15.65 -0.44 -1.83
N TRP A 104 -15.54 0.52 -2.75
CA TRP A 104 -16.60 0.85 -3.70
C TRP A 104 -16.97 -0.34 -4.59
N ARG A 105 -15.99 -1.02 -5.19
CA ARG A 105 -16.25 -2.22 -6.02
C ARG A 105 -16.89 -3.35 -5.24
N ARG A 106 -16.50 -3.55 -3.97
CA ARG A 106 -17.11 -4.56 -3.10
C ARG A 106 -18.54 -4.18 -2.75
N GLU A 107 -18.76 -2.94 -2.34
CA GLU A 107 -20.10 -2.39 -2.06
C GLU A 107 -21.04 -2.55 -3.26
N GLU A 108 -20.60 -2.36 -4.49
CA GLU A 108 -21.46 -2.50 -5.68
C GLU A 108 -21.65 -3.93 -6.19
N ALA A 109 -20.83 -4.89 -5.73
CA ALA A 109 -20.88 -6.28 -6.22
C ALA A 109 -22.19 -7.02 -5.87
N GLY A 110 -22.94 -6.54 -4.88
CA GLY A 110 -24.13 -7.21 -4.39
C GLY A 110 -23.80 -8.36 -3.43
N ILE A 111 -24.86 -8.97 -2.88
CA ILE A 111 -24.76 -10.17 -2.05
C ILE A 111 -25.42 -11.37 -2.73
N ALA A 112 -24.90 -12.56 -2.45
CA ALA A 112 -25.60 -13.81 -2.72
C ALA A 112 -26.46 -14.17 -1.49
N TRP A 113 -27.76 -13.95 -1.59
CA TRP A 113 -28.72 -14.20 -0.53
C TRP A 113 -29.41 -15.55 -0.72
N VAL A 114 -29.38 -16.39 0.31
CA VAL A 114 -30.05 -17.70 0.33
C VAL A 114 -31.45 -17.52 0.90
N ARG A 115 -32.48 -17.76 0.09
CA ARG A 115 -33.87 -17.67 0.54
C ARG A 115 -34.19 -18.73 1.58
N PRO A 116 -34.66 -18.38 2.79
CA PRO A 116 -34.89 -19.36 3.86
C PRO A 116 -35.96 -20.41 3.54
N SER A 117 -36.97 -20.05 2.76
CA SER A 117 -38.12 -20.91 2.49
C SER A 117 -37.80 -22.09 1.56
N ASP A 118 -36.86 -21.95 0.64
CA ASP A 118 -36.55 -22.98 -0.37
C ASP A 118 -35.08 -23.07 -0.80
N SER A 119 -34.18 -22.38 -0.09
CA SER A 119 -32.73 -22.40 -0.31
C SER A 119 -32.26 -21.93 -1.70
N ARG A 120 -33.11 -21.26 -2.49
CA ARG A 120 -32.67 -20.63 -3.74
C ARG A 120 -31.74 -19.46 -3.45
N VAL A 121 -30.73 -19.28 -4.29
CA VAL A 121 -29.75 -18.20 -4.14
C VAL A 121 -30.05 -17.08 -5.13
N PHE A 122 -30.17 -15.86 -4.60
CA PHE A 122 -30.41 -14.66 -5.39
C PHE A 122 -29.28 -13.65 -5.21
N GLY A 123 -28.84 -13.05 -6.30
CA GLY A 123 -28.00 -11.86 -6.27
C GLY A 123 -28.85 -10.63 -5.99
N ILE A 124 -28.55 -9.95 -4.87
CA ILE A 124 -29.21 -8.72 -4.43
C ILE A 124 -28.20 -7.58 -4.61
N ALA A 125 -28.54 -6.62 -5.46
CA ALA A 125 -27.69 -5.46 -5.71
C ALA A 125 -27.63 -4.56 -4.47
N THR A 126 -26.43 -4.06 -4.18
CA THR A 126 -26.12 -3.20 -3.02
C THR A 126 -25.59 -1.83 -3.42
N ASP A 127 -25.71 -1.45 -4.69
CA ASP A 127 -25.45 -0.08 -5.13
C ASP A 127 -26.40 0.93 -4.44
N ARG A 128 -26.04 2.21 -4.50
CA ARG A 128 -26.76 3.29 -3.82
C ARG A 128 -28.27 3.34 -4.14
N GLU A 129 -28.65 3.12 -5.39
CA GLU A 129 -30.06 3.17 -5.79
C GLU A 129 -30.82 1.96 -5.25
N SER A 130 -30.20 0.78 -5.33
CA SER A 130 -30.75 -0.45 -4.76
C SER A 130 -30.92 -0.36 -3.24
N GLN A 131 -29.97 0.23 -2.51
CA GLN A 131 -30.07 0.45 -1.06
C GLN A 131 -31.28 1.31 -0.68
N ALA A 132 -31.50 2.43 -1.38
CA ALA A 132 -32.64 3.31 -1.11
C ALA A 132 -33.98 2.59 -1.35
N LYS A 133 -34.07 1.83 -2.45
CA LYS A 133 -35.25 1.00 -2.76
C LYS A 133 -35.46 -0.08 -1.70
N MET A 134 -34.42 -0.81 -1.31
CA MET A 134 -34.49 -1.85 -0.28
C MET A 134 -35.00 -1.28 1.05
N GLN A 135 -34.54 -0.11 1.46
CA GLN A 135 -34.99 0.53 2.69
C GLN A 135 -36.47 0.91 2.64
N ALA A 136 -36.94 1.46 1.52
CA ALA A 136 -38.34 1.80 1.32
C ALA A 136 -39.25 0.56 1.37
N GLU A 137 -38.85 -0.51 0.66
CA GLU A 137 -39.62 -1.74 0.54
C GLU A 137 -39.61 -2.56 1.84
N ARG A 138 -38.48 -2.58 2.56
CA ARG A 138 -38.40 -3.11 3.93
C ARG A 138 -39.33 -2.38 4.90
N SER A 139 -39.40 -1.05 4.81
CA SER A 139 -40.29 -0.26 5.67
C SER A 139 -41.76 -0.55 5.34
N ALA A 140 -42.10 -0.61 4.05
CA ALA A 140 -43.45 -0.95 3.61
C ALA A 140 -43.86 -2.38 3.99
N ALA A 141 -42.94 -3.35 3.93
CA ALA A 141 -43.15 -4.72 4.40
C ALA A 141 -43.44 -4.76 5.91
N ARG A 142 -42.56 -4.15 6.71
CA ARG A 142 -42.69 -4.07 8.18
C ARG A 142 -43.99 -3.40 8.62
N ASP A 143 -44.38 -2.33 7.93
CA ASP A 143 -45.56 -1.54 8.27
C ASP A 143 -46.86 -2.14 7.68
N GLY A 144 -46.79 -3.30 7.00
CA GLY A 144 -47.94 -4.01 6.43
C GLY A 144 -48.56 -3.34 5.20
N LEU A 145 -47.83 -2.42 4.56
CA LEU A 145 -48.28 -1.68 3.38
C LEU A 145 -47.92 -2.37 2.06
N ARG A 146 -46.88 -3.21 2.07
CA ARG A 146 -46.48 -4.02 0.92
C ARG A 146 -47.37 -5.25 0.82
N THR A 147 -47.96 -5.48 -0.35
CA THR A 147 -48.66 -6.72 -0.66
C THR A 147 -47.69 -7.90 -0.58
N ASP A 148 -48.00 -8.89 0.25
CA ASP A 148 -47.18 -10.09 0.39
C ASP A 148 -47.09 -10.86 -0.94
N GLY A 149 -45.89 -11.32 -1.30
CA GLY A 149 -45.63 -11.94 -2.60
C GLY A 149 -45.49 -10.94 -3.76
N ALA A 150 -45.45 -9.62 -3.49
CA ALA A 150 -45.09 -8.65 -4.52
C ALA A 150 -43.70 -8.97 -5.09
N GLY A 151 -43.53 -8.69 -6.38
CA GLY A 151 -42.30 -9.07 -7.07
C GLY A 151 -41.10 -8.22 -6.70
N TRP A 152 -39.93 -8.83 -6.81
CA TRP A 152 -38.62 -8.21 -6.70
C TRP A 152 -37.76 -8.58 -7.92
N LYS A 153 -36.94 -7.64 -8.40
CA LYS A 153 -36.02 -7.88 -9.52
C LYS A 153 -34.65 -8.25 -8.95
N CYS A 154 -34.21 -9.48 -9.16
CA CYS A 154 -32.94 -10.02 -8.64
C CYS A 154 -32.26 -10.94 -9.64
N LEU A 155 -30.97 -11.19 -9.46
CA LEU A 155 -30.23 -12.21 -10.22
C LEU A 155 -30.56 -13.60 -9.66
N ASP A 156 -31.08 -14.51 -10.46
CA ASP A 156 -31.18 -15.92 -10.05
C ASP A 156 -29.82 -16.58 -10.29
N ALA A 157 -29.14 -16.99 -9.21
CA ALA A 157 -27.79 -17.53 -9.30
C ALA A 157 -27.72 -18.87 -10.06
N ALA A 158 -28.81 -19.65 -10.10
CA ALA A 158 -28.84 -20.91 -10.84
C ALA A 158 -28.87 -20.69 -12.35
N THR A 159 -29.49 -19.60 -12.82
CA THR A 159 -29.65 -19.31 -14.26
C THR A 159 -28.72 -18.21 -14.77
N GLY A 160 -28.13 -17.42 -13.86
CA GLY A 160 -27.34 -16.24 -14.21
C GLY A 160 -28.17 -15.12 -14.86
N ARG A 161 -29.49 -15.13 -14.70
CA ARG A 161 -30.41 -14.17 -15.33
C ARG A 161 -31.11 -13.31 -14.29
N ILE A 162 -31.41 -12.08 -14.66
CA ILE A 162 -32.28 -11.23 -13.87
C ILE A 162 -33.73 -11.72 -14.04
N VAL A 163 -34.37 -12.03 -12.92
CA VAL A 163 -35.75 -12.53 -12.85
C VAL A 163 -36.63 -11.58 -12.06
N TRP A 164 -37.94 -11.69 -12.26
CA TRP A 164 -38.96 -11.07 -11.41
C TRP A 164 -39.52 -12.14 -10.49
N GLU A 165 -39.11 -12.14 -9.22
CA GLU A 165 -39.42 -13.18 -8.25
C GLU A 165 -40.44 -12.65 -7.24
N PRO A 166 -41.58 -13.34 -7.04
CA PRO A 166 -42.48 -13.07 -5.91
C PRO A 166 -41.74 -13.25 -4.59
N MET A 167 -41.67 -12.19 -3.76
CA MET A 167 -40.98 -12.23 -2.47
C MET A 167 -41.97 -12.02 -1.33
N ALA A 168 -41.91 -12.87 -0.32
CA ALA A 168 -42.65 -12.66 0.91
C ALA A 168 -42.12 -11.40 1.62
N ASN A 169 -42.96 -10.71 2.40
CA ASN A 169 -42.55 -9.54 3.17
C ASN A 169 -41.40 -9.89 4.14
N ALA A 170 -41.44 -11.07 4.75
CA ALA A 170 -40.37 -11.57 5.61
C ALA A 170 -39.03 -11.77 4.86
N ASP A 171 -39.08 -12.22 3.61
CA ASP A 171 -37.89 -12.38 2.76
C ASP A 171 -37.28 -11.01 2.41
N VAL A 172 -38.12 -10.02 2.10
CA VAL A 172 -37.70 -8.64 1.84
C VAL A 172 -37.03 -8.02 3.06
N GLU A 173 -37.61 -8.22 4.24
CA GLU A 173 -37.00 -7.75 5.48
C GLU A 173 -35.64 -8.41 5.76
N ALA A 174 -35.53 -9.72 5.48
CA ALA A 174 -34.31 -10.50 5.69
C ALA A 174 -33.18 -10.05 4.75
N PHE A 175 -33.37 -10.09 3.42
CA PHE A 175 -32.27 -9.73 2.52
C PHE A 175 -31.89 -8.26 2.62
N ALA A 176 -32.82 -7.36 2.95
CA ALA A 176 -32.50 -5.94 3.14
C ALA A 176 -31.66 -5.72 4.42
N ALA A 177 -31.87 -6.53 5.46
CA ALA A 177 -31.00 -6.52 6.64
C ALA A 177 -29.60 -7.07 6.32
N ASP A 178 -29.51 -8.18 5.56
CA ASP A 178 -28.23 -8.77 5.14
C ASP A 178 -27.44 -7.83 4.23
N ALA A 179 -28.11 -7.19 3.26
CA ALA A 179 -27.51 -6.19 2.37
C ALA A 179 -26.94 -4.99 3.15
N TRP A 180 -27.68 -4.50 4.15
CA TRP A 180 -27.18 -3.42 5.02
C TRP A 180 -25.96 -3.86 5.83
N ALA A 181 -25.99 -5.08 6.38
CA ALA A 181 -24.87 -5.65 7.14
C ALA A 181 -23.63 -5.80 6.25
N TYR A 182 -23.80 -6.26 5.02
CA TYR A 182 -22.73 -6.38 4.03
C TYR A 182 -22.06 -5.03 3.72
N VAL A 183 -22.84 -4.01 3.34
CA VAL A 183 -22.32 -2.67 3.06
C VAL A 183 -21.61 -2.08 4.29
N SER A 184 -22.20 -2.26 5.49
CA SER A 184 -21.57 -1.82 6.73
C SER A 184 -20.23 -2.53 6.98
N ALA A 185 -20.12 -3.82 6.66
CA ALA A 185 -18.88 -4.58 6.78
C ALA A 185 -17.80 -4.10 5.79
N CYS A 186 -18.19 -3.69 4.57
CA CYS A 186 -17.27 -3.05 3.62
C CYS A 186 -16.65 -1.77 4.19
N PHE A 187 -17.46 -0.86 4.75
CA PHE A 187 -16.95 0.36 5.38
C PHE A 187 -16.12 0.08 6.64
N ALA A 188 -16.52 -0.90 7.46
CA ALA A 188 -15.72 -1.31 8.61
C ALA A 188 -14.34 -1.85 8.18
N ARG A 189 -14.27 -2.61 7.08
CA ARG A 189 -13.01 -3.13 6.53
C ARG A 189 -12.13 -2.00 5.99
N GLU A 190 -12.71 -1.04 5.25
CA GLU A 190 -12.01 0.17 4.81
C GLU A 190 -11.44 0.93 6.01
N GLY A 191 -12.24 1.15 7.06
CA GLY A 191 -11.79 1.82 8.28
C GLY A 191 -10.61 1.10 8.95
N ALA A 192 -10.68 -0.23 9.07
CA ALA A 192 -9.61 -1.03 9.67
C ALA A 192 -8.31 -1.00 8.85
N LEU A 193 -8.39 -1.14 7.52
CA LEU A 193 -7.23 -1.06 6.63
C LEU A 193 -6.66 0.36 6.55
N GLY A 194 -7.52 1.38 6.55
CA GLY A 194 -7.10 2.78 6.61
C GLY A 194 -6.33 3.09 7.88
N ALA A 195 -6.81 2.61 9.04
CA ALA A 195 -6.09 2.74 10.31
C ALA A 195 -4.73 2.04 10.28
N ALA A 196 -4.64 0.85 9.67
CA ALA A 196 -3.37 0.14 9.50
C ALA A 196 -2.39 0.91 8.59
N LEU A 197 -2.86 1.51 7.50
CA LEU A 197 -2.05 2.36 6.62
C LEU A 197 -1.52 3.60 7.35
N TYR A 198 -2.35 4.28 8.13
CA TYR A 198 -1.91 5.42 8.94
C TYR A 198 -0.89 5.02 10.01
N ALA A 199 -1.10 3.90 10.69
CA ALA A 199 -0.13 3.37 11.65
C ALA A 199 1.20 2.99 10.97
N ALA A 200 1.15 2.39 9.78
CA ALA A 200 2.33 2.06 8.99
C ALA A 200 3.13 3.31 8.57
N ALA A 201 2.43 4.42 8.28
CA ALA A 201 3.04 5.69 7.86
C ALA A 201 3.44 6.61 9.03
N ALA A 202 3.11 6.26 10.27
CA ALA A 202 3.37 7.11 11.44
C ALA A 202 4.87 7.39 11.61
N ASP A 203 5.19 8.62 11.99
CA ASP A 203 6.54 9.03 12.38
C ASP A 203 6.77 8.65 13.86
N ASP A 204 7.17 7.41 14.08
CA ASP A 204 7.40 6.80 15.39
C ASP A 204 8.89 6.47 15.63
N GLY A 205 9.78 7.17 14.90
CA GLY A 205 11.23 6.95 14.93
C GLY A 205 11.74 5.96 13.88
N ARG A 206 10.84 5.36 13.07
CA ARG A 206 11.22 4.61 11.86
C ARG A 206 11.75 5.53 10.77
N THR A 207 12.71 5.04 10.01
CA THR A 207 13.18 5.68 8.77
C THR A 207 12.06 5.74 7.73
N ALA A 208 12.18 6.63 6.75
CA ALA A 208 11.24 6.67 5.65
C ALA A 208 11.14 5.35 4.86
N ASP A 209 12.26 4.64 4.63
CA ASP A 209 12.27 3.37 3.91
C ASP A 209 11.53 2.26 4.70
N GLU A 210 11.65 2.25 6.03
CA GLU A 210 10.88 1.35 6.90
C GLU A 210 9.37 1.66 6.85
N ARG A 211 9.00 2.95 6.82
CA ARG A 211 7.60 3.37 6.67
C ARG A 211 7.03 2.98 5.31
N ILE A 212 7.77 3.22 4.22
CA ILE A 212 7.39 2.78 2.86
C ILE A 212 7.14 1.27 2.85
N SER A 213 8.10 0.49 3.34
CA SER A 213 7.98 -0.97 3.41
C SER A 213 6.76 -1.42 4.22
N ALA A 214 6.49 -0.76 5.35
CA ALA A 214 5.32 -1.07 6.18
C ALA A 214 4.00 -0.73 5.47
N ILE A 215 3.92 0.37 4.72
CA ILE A 215 2.74 0.76 3.94
C ILE A 215 2.46 -0.27 2.83
N GLU A 216 3.50 -0.75 2.14
CA GLU A 216 3.39 -1.75 1.08
C GLU A 216 2.93 -3.12 1.62
N ALA A 217 3.36 -3.47 2.83
CA ALA A 217 3.00 -4.72 3.49
C ALA A 217 1.52 -4.81 3.90
N VAL A 218 0.77 -3.70 3.94
CA VAL A 218 -0.67 -3.74 4.24
C VAL A 218 -1.43 -4.34 3.06
N ASP A 219 -1.85 -5.60 3.17
CA ASP A 219 -2.64 -6.26 2.14
C ASP A 219 -4.07 -5.67 2.04
N LEU A 220 -4.34 -4.99 0.93
CA LEU A 220 -5.63 -4.34 0.68
C LEU A 220 -6.70 -5.30 0.16
N GLU A 221 -6.36 -6.51 -0.27
CA GLU A 221 -7.31 -7.45 -0.90
C GLU A 221 -7.87 -8.49 0.07
N VAL A 222 -7.22 -8.70 1.20
CA VAL A 222 -7.64 -9.69 2.19
C VAL A 222 -8.84 -9.20 3.00
N GLY A 223 -9.74 -10.12 3.36
CA GLY A 223 -10.73 -9.94 4.41
C GLY A 223 -11.92 -9.03 4.05
N TRP A 224 -12.17 -8.80 2.77
CA TRP A 224 -13.44 -8.22 2.32
C TRP A 224 -14.58 -9.25 2.44
N PRO A 225 -15.81 -8.80 2.75
CA PRO A 225 -16.99 -9.64 2.72
C PRO A 225 -17.36 -10.08 1.29
#